data_AF-A0A950PCB8-F1
#
_entry.id   AF-A0A950PCB8-F1
#
_cell.length_a   1.000
_cell.length_b   1.000
_cell.length_c   1.000
_cell.angle_alpha   90.00
_cell.angle_beta   90.00
_cell.angle_gamma   90.00
#
_symmetry.space_group_name_H-M   'P 1'
#
loop_
_entity.id
_entity.type
_entity.pdbx_description
1 polymer ?
#
loop_
_entity_poly.entity_id
_entity_poly.type
_entity_poly.pdbx_seq_one_letter_code
_entity_poly.pdbx_strand_id
1 'polypeptide(L)' 'MGKLEGKVALVTGSGRNIGRATVLKLAREGAHVVV' A
#
# COMPACT_ATOMS: atom_id res chain seq x y z
N MET A 1 -8.33 13.78 3.69
CA MET A 1 -7.74 13.27 2.44
C MET A 1 -6.43 12.58 2.80
N GLY A 2 -6.27 11.29 2.51
CA GLY A 2 -5.02 10.58 2.79
C GLY A 2 -3.88 11.04 1.87
N LYS A 3 -2.62 10.89 2.28
CA LYS A 3 -1.49 11.43 1.48
C LYS A 3 -1.35 10.80 0.09
N LEU A 4 -1.93 9.61 -0.11
CA LEU A 4 -1.82 8.82 -1.33
C LEU A 4 -3.16 8.65 -2.04
N GLU A 5 -4.15 9.47 -1.71
CA GLU A 5 -5.47 9.44 -2.35
C GLU A 5 -5.34 9.51 -3.88
N GLY A 6 -6.01 8.58 -4.58
CA GLY A 6 -6.02 8.51 -6.04
C GLY A 6 -4.70 8.04 -6.68
N LYS A 7 -3.70 7.62 -5.89
CA LYS A 7 -2.47 7.01 -6.40
C LYS A 7 -2.59 5.49 -6.47
N VAL A 8 -1.87 4.90 -7.42
CA VAL A 8 -1.71 3.44 -7.54
C VAL A 8 -0.30 3.05 -7.09
N ALA A 9 -0.20 2.03 -6.23
CA ALA A 9 1.08 1.50 -5.76
C ALA A 9 1.21 0.01 -6.11
N LEU A 10 2.27 -0.34 -6.85
CA LEU A 10 2.64 -1.72 -7.13
C LEU A 10 3.67 -2.18 -6.07
N VAL A 11 3.35 -3.24 -5.31
CA VAL A 11 4.16 -3.69 -4.18
C VAL A 11 4.45 -5.17 -4.27
N THR A 12 5.69 -5.52 -4.61
CA THR A 12 6.17 -6.91 -4.62
C THR A 12 6.58 -7.38 -3.21
N GLY A 13 6.65 -8.69 -2.97
CA GLY A 13 7.14 -9.25 -1.70
C GLY A 13 6.24 -8.97 -0.48
N SER A 14 4.95 -8.72 -0.72
CA SER A 14 3.97 -8.24 0.27
C SER A 14 3.31 -9.33 1.13
N GLY A 15 3.68 -10.60 0.94
CA GLY A 15 3.05 -11.74 1.63
C GLY A 15 3.26 -11.81 3.15
N ARG A 16 4.34 -11.22 3.70
CA ARG A 16 4.64 -11.25 5.14
C ARG A 16 5.55 -10.10 5.59
N ASN A 17 5.70 -9.96 6.91
CA ASN A 17 6.62 -9.02 7.56
C ASN A 17 6.44 -7.58 7.03
N ILE A 18 7.55 -6.96 6.62
CA ILE A 18 7.62 -5.57 6.18
C ILE A 18 6.72 -5.34 4.96
N GLY A 19 6.72 -6.26 3.99
CA GLY A 19 5.90 -6.10 2.79
C GLY A 19 4.40 -5.97 3.12
N ARG A 20 3.89 -6.80 4.04
CA ARG A 20 2.50 -6.71 4.50
C ARG A 20 2.22 -5.40 5.24
N ALA A 21 3.12 -4.98 6.13
CA ALA A 21 2.99 -3.72 6.86
C ALA A 21 2.98 -2.50 5.91
N THR A 22 3.81 -2.52 4.88
CA THR A 22 3.88 -1.50 3.84
C THR A 22 2.56 -1.38 3.08
N VAL A 23 2.01 -2.48 2.56
CA VAL A 23 0.72 -2.47 1.84
C VAL A 23 -0.39 -1.90 2.72
N LEU A 24 -0.46 -2.32 3.98
CA LEU A 24 -1.48 -1.83 4.92
C LEU A 24 -1.34 -0.33 5.20
N LYS A 25 -0.12 0.19 5.30
CA LYS A 25 0.11 1.63 5.47
C LYS A 25 -0.28 2.41 4.21
N LEU A 26 0.11 1.94 3.03
CA LEU A 26 -0.21 2.59 1.75
C LEU A 26 -1.72 2.65 1.51
N ALA A 27 -2.43 1.54 1.75
CA ALA A 27 -3.89 1.48 1.61
C ALA A 27 -4.59 2.43 2.60
N ARG A 28 -4.12 2.53 3.85
CA ARG A 28 -4.65 3.49 4.85
C ARG A 28 -4.47 4.95 4.44
N GLU A 29 -3.46 5.26 3.64
CA GLU A 29 -3.21 6.60 3.10
C GLU A 29 -4.01 6.88 1.81
N GLY A 30 -4.85 5.95 1.36
CA GLY A 30 -5.74 6.14 0.20
C GLY A 30 -5.20 5.61 -1.13
N ALA A 31 -4.09 4.85 -1.12
CA ALA A 31 -3.57 4.25 -2.34
C ALA A 31 -4.38 3.03 -2.77
N HIS A 32 -4.61 2.89 -4.08
CA HIS A 32 -5.00 1.62 -4.69
C HIS A 32 -3.75 0.74 -4.81
N VAL A 33 -3.69 -0.36 -4.04
CA VAL A 33 -2.51 -1.21 -3.99
C VAL A 33 -2.70 -2.46 -4.86
N VAL A 34 -1.71 -2.74 -5.70
CA VAL A 34 -1.54 -3.99 -6.44
C VAL A 34 -0.39 -4.76 -5.80
N VAL A 35 -0.62 -6.02 -5.45
CA VAL A 35 0.34 -6.88 -4.73
C VAL A 35 0.90 -7.99 -5.60
#